data_AF-B3SPW4-F1
#
_entry.id   AF-B3SPW4-F1
#
_cell.length_a   1.000
_cell.length_b   1.000
_cell.length_c   1.000
_cell.angle_alpha   90.00
_cell.angle_beta   90.00
_cell.angle_gamma   90.00
#
_symmetry.space_group_name_H-M   'P 1'
#
loop_
_entity.id
_entity.type
_entity.pdbx_description
1 polymer ?
#
loop_
_entity_poly.entity_id
_entity_poly.type
_entity_poly.pdbx_seq_one_letter_code
_entity_poly.pdbx_strand_id
1 'polypeptide(L)' 'MKPYDVVQVIALRDERFSKSNAGYERNPCIGDIGTIIDVYSNPEPAFEVECSDSNGITIWLAAMYPEELKLSGQS' A
#
# COMPACT_ATOMS: atom_id res chain seq x y z
N MET A 1 11.73 5.18 3.39
CA MET A 1 10.68 4.29 3.90
C MET A 1 11.32 2.93 4.18
N LYS A 2 10.90 2.26 5.24
CA LYS A 2 11.42 0.96 5.70
C LYS A 2 10.25 0.10 6.24
N PRO A 3 10.46 -1.19 6.52
CA PRO A 3 9.44 -2.00 7.17
C PRO A 3 8.92 -1.33 8.46
N TYR A 4 7.61 -1.44 8.66
CA TYR A 4 6.82 -0.87 9.75
C TYR A 4 6.61 0.65 9.71
N ASP A 5 7.12 1.36 8.70
CA ASP A 5 6.70 2.73 8.47
C ASP A 5 5.21 2.75 8.04
N VAL A 6 4.44 3.68 8.60
CA VAL A 6 3.06 3.97 8.19
C VAL A 6 3.09 4.95 7.03
N VAL A 7 2.35 4.62 5.97
CA VAL A 7 2.34 5.37 4.71
C VAL A 7 0.92 5.66 4.25
N GLN A 8 0.74 6.77 3.56
CA GLN A 8 -0.48 7.11 2.84
C GLN A 8 -0.28 6.91 1.34
N VAL A 9 -1.27 6.30 0.68
CA VAL A 9 -1.35 6.22 -0.77
C VAL A 9 -1.71 7.61 -1.32
N ILE A 10 -0.81 8.21 -2.09
CA ILE A 10 -0.98 9.55 -2.67
C ILE A 10 -1.20 9.53 -4.18
N ALA A 11 -0.86 8.43 -4.84
CA ALA A 11 -1.10 8.21 -6.26
C ALA A 11 -1.26 6.71 -6.53
N LEU A 12 -1.88 6.38 -7.67
CA LEU A 12 -1.89 5.03 -8.21
C LEU A 12 -1.42 5.10 -9.65
N ARG A 13 -0.36 4.37 -9.96
CA ARG A 13 0.24 4.32 -11.27
C ARG A 13 -0.54 3.36 -12.15
N ASP A 14 -0.82 3.83 -13.36
CA ASP A 14 -1.52 3.09 -14.42
C ASP A 14 -2.90 2.57 -13.95
N GLU A 15 -3.47 1.64 -14.71
CA GLU A 15 -4.74 0.98 -14.38
C GLU A 15 -4.54 -0.31 -13.56
N ARG A 16 -3.45 -0.42 -12.78
CA ARG A 16 -3.08 -1.67 -12.06
C ARG A 16 -4.19 -2.21 -11.17
N PHE A 17 -5.05 -1.32 -10.67
CA PHE A 17 -6.13 -1.63 -9.76
C PHE A 17 -7.53 -1.38 -10.37
N SER A 18 -7.65 -1.32 -11.71
CA SER A 18 -8.93 -1.08 -12.39
C SER A 18 -9.87 -2.30 -12.40
N LYS A 19 -9.34 -3.51 -12.18
CA LYS A 19 -10.11 -4.75 -12.10
C LYS A 19 -10.28 -5.17 -10.65
N SER A 20 -11.46 -5.69 -10.30
CA SER A 20 -11.72 -6.21 -8.94
C SER A 20 -10.73 -7.31 -8.59
N ASN A 21 -10.03 -7.16 -7.47
CA ASN A 21 -9.23 -8.24 -6.90
C ASN A 21 -10.14 -9.19 -6.12
N ALA A 22 -10.08 -10.49 -6.42
CA ALA A 22 -10.91 -11.52 -5.76
C ALA A 22 -10.36 -11.97 -4.39
N GLY A 23 -9.14 -11.56 -4.03
CA GLY A 23 -8.45 -12.03 -2.82
C GLY A 23 -8.63 -11.15 -1.58
N TYR A 24 -9.09 -9.91 -1.74
CA TYR A 24 -9.19 -8.91 -0.67
C TYR A 24 -10.53 -8.16 -0.74
N GLU A 25 -10.86 -7.40 0.30
CA GLU A 25 -12.15 -6.68 0.39
C GLU A 25 -12.32 -5.66 -0.75
N ARG A 26 -11.25 -4.95 -1.09
CA ARG A 26 -11.21 -4.01 -2.21
C ARG A 26 -9.79 -3.78 -2.71
N ASN A 27 -9.66 -2.99 -3.77
CA ASN A 27 -8.37 -2.51 -4.24
C ASN A 27 -7.88 -1.29 -3.42
N PRO A 28 -6.57 -0.97 -3.47
CA PRO A 28 -6.03 0.29 -2.97
C PRO A 28 -6.71 1.51 -3.60
N CYS A 29 -6.89 2.57 -2.82
CA CYS A 29 -7.33 3.88 -3.29
C CYS A 29 -6.48 5.01 -2.70
N ILE A 30 -6.45 6.15 -3.40
CA ILE A 30 -5.77 7.36 -2.90
C ILE A 30 -6.40 7.79 -1.58
N GLY A 31 -5.55 8.05 -0.59
CA GLY A 31 -5.94 8.40 0.77
C GLY A 31 -5.82 7.25 1.76
N ASP A 32 -5.77 6.00 1.28
CA ASP A 32 -5.59 4.83 2.14
C ASP A 32 -4.31 4.94 2.98
N ILE A 33 -4.41 4.48 4.22
CA ILE A 33 -3.29 4.36 5.15
C ILE A 33 -2.93 2.89 5.27
N GLY A 34 -1.66 2.58 5.08
CA GLY A 34 -1.13 1.23 5.22
C GLY A 34 0.22 1.20 5.93
N THR A 35 0.68 0.00 6.24
CA THR A 35 1.99 -0.26 6.84
C THR A 35 2.86 -1.01 5.84
N ILE A 36 4.11 -0.60 5.70
CA ILE A 36 5.08 -1.34 4.88
C ILE A 36 5.44 -2.63 5.61
N ILE A 37 5.21 -3.79 5.00
CA ILE A 37 5.55 -5.09 5.57
C ILE A 37 6.82 -5.69 4.97
N ASP A 38 7.17 -5.31 3.74
CA ASP A 38 8.39 -5.74 3.05
C ASP A 38 8.90 -4.69 2.04
N VAL A 39 10.16 -4.80 1.63
CA VAL A 39 10.81 -3.90 0.66
C VAL A 39 11.45 -4.70 -0.46
N TYR A 40 11.08 -4.39 -1.69
CA TYR A 40 11.63 -5.00 -2.90
C TYR A 40 12.65 -4.09 -3.57
N SER A 41 13.67 -4.69 -4.17
CA SER A 41 14.74 -3.99 -4.90
C SER A 41 14.96 -4.49 -6.33
N ASN A 42 14.26 -5.54 -6.76
CA ASN A 42 14.39 -6.15 -8.08
C ASN A 42 13.01 -6.64 -8.56
N PRO A 43 12.55 -6.31 -9.77
CA PRO A 43 13.24 -5.57 -10.84
C PRO A 43 13.41 -4.08 -10.59
N GLU A 44 12.63 -3.50 -9.69
CA GLU A 44 12.67 -2.08 -9.33
C GLU A 44 12.28 -1.87 -7.86
N PRO A 45 12.59 -0.70 -7.25
CA PRO A 45 12.22 -0.42 -5.88
C PRO A 45 10.69 -0.39 -5.71
N ALA A 46 10.19 -1.15 -4.73
CA ALA A 46 8.78 -1.15 -4.34
C ALA A 46 8.63 -1.52 -2.87
N PHE A 47 7.46 -1.24 -2.32
CA PHE A 47 7.09 -1.54 -0.94
C PHE A 47 5.85 -2.43 -0.94
N GLU A 48 5.91 -3.56 -0.26
CA GLU A 48 4.69 -4.33 0.02
C GLU A 48 3.96 -3.64 1.17
N VAL A 49 2.74 -3.17 0.91
CA VAL A 49 1.95 -2.38 1.86
C VAL A 49 0.67 -3.13 2.20
N GLU A 50 0.39 -3.24 3.49
CA GLU A 50 -0.87 -3.77 4.02
C GLU A 50 -1.75 -2.62 4.52
N CYS A 51 -2.99 -2.54 4.04
CA CYS A 51 -4.03 -1.70 4.63
C CYS A 51 -5.02 -2.60 5.37
N SER A 52 -5.27 -2.27 6.64
CA SER A 52 -6.11 -3.06 7.53
C SER A 52 -7.11 -2.15 8.23
N ASP A 53 -8.27 -2.71 8.57
CA ASP A 53 -9.31 -2.01 9.31
C ASP A 53 -8.96 -1.87 10.81
N SER A 54 -9.84 -1.24 11.58
CA SER A 54 -9.65 -1.07 13.03
C SER A 54 -9.67 -2.37 13.83
N ASN A 55 -10.10 -3.49 13.23
CA ASN A 55 -10.12 -4.82 13.84
C ASN A 55 -8.89 -5.65 13.45
N GLY A 56 -7.98 -5.10 12.64
CA GLY A 56 -6.81 -5.80 12.12
C GLY A 56 -7.11 -6.74 10.96
N ILE A 57 -8.26 -6.57 10.28
CA ILE A 57 -8.58 -7.32 9.06
C ILE A 57 -7.95 -6.62 7.86
N THR A 58 -7.18 -7.37 7.07
CA THR A 58 -6.57 -6.87 5.83
C THR A 58 -7.65 -6.52 4.80
N ILE A 59 -7.73 -5.22 4.49
CA ILE A 59 -8.58 -4.66 3.43
C ILE A 59 -7.94 -4.90 2.07
N TRP A 60 -6.61 -4.71 1.97
CA TRP A 60 -5.80 -5.04 0.80
C TRP A 60 -4.33 -5.20 1.17
N LEU A 61 -3.62 -5.95 0.32
CA LEU A 61 -2.17 -6.10 0.35
C LEU A 61 -1.64 -5.96 -1.08
N ALA A 62 -0.71 -5.03 -1.30
CA ALA A 62 -0.17 -4.77 -2.63
C ALA A 62 1.24 -4.16 -2.62
N ALA A 63 2.00 -4.47 -3.67
CA ALA A 63 3.23 -3.77 -4.03
C ALA A 63 2.95 -2.37 -4.57
N MET A 64 3.52 -1.37 -3.91
CA MET A 64 3.39 0.06 -4.18
C MET A 64 4.74 0.68 -4.53
N TYR A 65 4.76 1.56 -5.51
CA TYR A 65 5.94 2.30 -5.91
C TYR A 65 6.28 3.42 -4.91
N PRO A 66 7.55 3.83 -4.78
CA PRO A 66 7.94 4.91 -3.89
C PRO A 66 7.16 6.20 -4.11
N GLU A 67 6.83 6.54 -5.35
CA GLU A 67 6.12 7.77 -5.72
C GLU A 67 4.62 7.72 -5.42
N GLU A 68 4.06 6.52 -5.21
CA GLU A 68 2.67 6.31 -4.81
C GLU A 68 2.44 6.53 -3.32
N LEU A 69 3.52 6.64 -2.53
CA LEU A 69 3.46 6.65 -1.07
C LEU A 69 4.04 7.93 -0.47
N LYS A 70 3.47 8.31 0.67
CA LYS A 70 4.02 9.34 1.55
C LYS A 70 4.09 8.80 2.97
N LEU A 71 5.19 9.07 3.69
CA LEU A 71 5.23 8.80 5.13
C LEU A 71 4.10 9.54 5.83
N SER A 72 3.25 8.80 6.53
CA SER A 72 2.24 9.36 7.40
C SER A 72 2.91 9.67 8.73
N GLY A 73 3.11 10.96 9.02
CA GLY A 73 3.62 11.37 10.33
C GLY A 73 2.65 10.90 11.41
N GLN A 74 3.09 10.00 12.28
CA GLN A 74 2.40 9.75 13.54
C GLN A 74 2.49 11.04 14.34
N SER A 75 1.38 11.77 14.41
CA SER A 75 1.23 12.97 15.25
C SER A 75 0.92 12.56 16.68
#